data_AF-A0A6P6X5B6-F1
#
_entry.id   AF-A0A6P6X5B6-F1
#
_cell.length_a   1.000
_cell.length_b   1.000
_cell.length_c   1.000
_cell.angle_alpha   90.00
_cell.angle_beta   90.00
_cell.angle_gamma   90.00
#
_symmetry.space_group_name_H-M   'P 1'
#
loop_
_entity.id
_entity.type
_entity.pdbx_description
1 polymer ?
#
loop_
_entity_poly.entity_id
_entity_poly.type
_entity_poly.pdbx_seq_one_letter_code
_entity_poly.pdbx_strand_id
1 'polypeptide(L)'
;MAKKIQQINIDLKRINEGARNFSLLSQTGARDAPALSPPSGGGLMKNKETNFVTVDTSFVGKDDDVSAIITQLIATSNNETIFVLPIVGMGGIGKTTLARKVFNDPRIEKHFESRIWVCVSEDFNVNRLFGLILESLQLKGLDVESREAKVKQLKQLLNGKKYLLVLDDVWNKESTPWN
;
A
#
# COMPACT_ATOMS: atom_id res chain seq x y z
N MET A 1 9.15 22.85 -44.92
CA MET A 1 8.34 22.65 -43.70
C MET A 1 7.25 21.58 -43.91
N ALA A 2 6.42 21.69 -44.96
CA ALA A 2 5.34 20.73 -45.27
C ALA A 2 5.78 19.24 -45.37
N LYS A 3 6.91 18.95 -46.02
CA LYS A 3 7.42 17.57 -46.17
C LYS A 3 7.72 16.87 -44.83
N LYS A 4 8.20 17.63 -43.83
CA LYS A 4 8.47 17.08 -42.49
C LYS A 4 7.19 16.72 -41.74
N ILE A 5 6.16 17.56 -41.84
CA ILE A 5 4.84 17.32 -41.24
C ILE A 5 4.18 16.08 -41.88
N GLN A 6 4.29 15.94 -43.20
CA GLN A 6 3.79 14.75 -43.90
C GLN A 6 4.48 13.47 -43.44
N GLN A 7 5.80 13.52 -43.25
CA GLN A 7 6.56 12.36 -42.77
C GLN A 7 6.14 11.95 -41.35
N ILE A 8 5.99 12.92 -40.44
CA ILE A 8 5.50 12.68 -39.07
C ILE A 8 4.13 12.00 -39.08
N ASN A 9 3.21 12.46 -39.93
CA ASN A 9 1.87 11.87 -40.02
C ASN A 9 1.90 10.43 -40.55
N ILE A 10 2.80 10.11 -41.48
CA ILE A 10 3.00 8.74 -41.98
C ILE A 10 3.55 7.84 -40.87
N ASP A 11 4.53 8.33 -40.11
CA ASP A 11 5.17 7.56 -39.05
C ASP A 11 4.20 7.31 -37.89
N LEU A 12 3.38 8.30 -37.51
CA LEU A 12 2.31 8.13 -36.50
C LEU A 12 1.27 7.10 -36.93
N LYS A 13 0.86 7.08 -38.21
CA LYS A 13 -0.05 6.05 -38.74
C LYS A 13 0.57 4.65 -38.64
N ARG A 14 1.85 4.51 -39.03
CA ARG A 14 2.57 3.24 -38.95
C ARG A 14 2.70 2.73 -37.51
N ILE A 15 3.00 3.62 -36.56
CA ILE A 15 3.07 3.27 -35.14
C ILE A 15 1.70 2.80 -34.62
N ASN A 16 0.63 3.50 -34.97
CA ASN A 16 -0.73 3.15 -34.55
C ASN A 16 -1.21 1.82 -35.15
N GLU A 17 -0.86 1.53 -36.41
CA GLU A 17 -1.13 0.23 -37.04
C GLU A 17 -0.32 -0.90 -36.38
N GLY A 18 0.97 -0.67 -36.11
CA GLY A 18 1.81 -1.62 -35.39
C GLY A 18 1.29 -1.93 -33.98
N ALA A 19 0.78 -0.93 -33.26
CA ALA A 19 0.20 -1.10 -31.93
C ALA A 19 -1.00 -2.05 -31.91
N ARG A 20 -1.79 -2.11 -33.00
CA ARG A 20 -2.90 -3.08 -33.14
C ARG A 20 -2.42 -4.52 -33.19
N ASN A 21 -1.28 -4.77 -33.84
CA ASN A 21 -0.67 -6.09 -33.93
C ASN A 21 -0.18 -6.59 -32.56
N PHE A 22 0.11 -5.67 -31.64
CA PHE A 22 0.48 -5.97 -30.25
C PHE A 22 -0.68 -5.81 -29.26
N SER A 23 -1.93 -5.68 -29.74
CA SER A 23 -3.13 -5.51 -28.91
C SER A 23 -3.08 -4.33 -27.92
N LEU A 24 -2.30 -3.28 -28.22
CA LEU A 24 -2.06 -2.13 -27.34
C LEU A 24 -3.13 -1.02 -27.44
N LEU A 25 -4.36 -1.33 -27.87
CA LEU A 25 -5.37 -0.29 -28.05
C LEU A 25 -5.96 0.21 -26.72
N SER A 26 -5.84 1.52 -26.49
CA SER A 26 -6.70 2.27 -25.57
C SER A 26 -8.14 2.32 -26.11
N GLN A 27 -9.14 2.21 -25.24
CA GLN A 27 -10.56 2.35 -25.58
C GLN A 27 -10.84 3.71 -26.24
N THR A 28 -10.90 3.77 -27.57
CA THR A 28 -11.32 4.96 -28.30
C THR A 28 -12.82 4.86 -28.58
N GLY A 29 -13.62 5.41 -27.68
CA GLY A 29 -15.07 5.55 -27.84
C GLY A 29 -15.54 6.91 -27.33
N ALA A 30 -15.08 8.00 -27.94
CA ALA A 30 -15.75 9.31 -27.87
C ALA A 30 -15.11 10.23 -28.92
N ARG A 31 -15.82 10.45 -30.04
CA ARG A 31 -15.64 11.67 -30.83
C ARG A 31 -16.49 12.75 -30.16
N ASP A 32 -15.90 13.94 -30.05
CA ASP A 32 -16.52 15.22 -29.64
C ASP A 32 -16.62 15.54 -28.14
N ALA A 33 -15.52 16.02 -27.54
CA ALA A 33 -15.49 16.91 -26.36
C ALA A 33 -14.10 17.59 -26.20
N PRO A 34 -14.02 18.83 -25.66
CA PRO A 34 -12.80 19.66 -25.69
C PRO A 34 -11.70 19.16 -24.74
N ALA A 35 -10.47 19.58 -25.02
CA ALA A 35 -9.20 19.15 -24.44
C ALA A 35 -9.25 18.72 -22.96
N LEU A 36 -9.18 17.41 -22.73
CA LEU A 36 -8.86 16.81 -21.46
C LEU A 36 -7.37 16.39 -21.42
N SER A 37 -6.81 16.54 -20.23
CA SER A 37 -5.44 16.35 -19.75
C SER A 37 -4.64 15.22 -20.42
N PRO A 38 -3.29 15.30 -20.46
CA PRO A 38 -2.46 14.27 -21.06
C PRO A 38 -2.71 12.91 -20.39
N PRO A 39 -2.67 11.80 -21.16
CA PRO A 39 -2.88 10.48 -20.61
C PRO A 39 -1.75 10.17 -19.64
N SER A 40 -2.11 9.96 -18.37
CA SER A 40 -1.20 9.44 -17.36
C SER A 40 -0.54 8.18 -17.90
N GLY A 41 0.78 8.28 -18.11
CA GLY A 41 1.59 7.21 -18.66
C GLY A 41 1.61 5.98 -17.76
N GLY A 42 1.77 4.83 -18.42
CA GLY A 42 2.06 3.55 -17.79
C GLY A 42 0.83 2.89 -17.19
N GLY A 43 0.59 1.64 -17.57
CA GLY A 43 -0.19 0.74 -16.73
C GLY A 43 0.48 0.65 -15.37
N LEU A 44 0.07 1.53 -14.45
CA LEU A 44 0.38 1.43 -13.04
C LEU A 44 -0.17 0.08 -12.60
N MET A 45 0.71 -0.83 -12.19
CA MET A 45 0.30 -2.05 -11.52
C MET A 45 -0.52 -1.63 -10.30
N LYS A 46 -1.85 -1.64 -10.45
CA LYS A 46 -2.80 -1.19 -9.41
C LYS A 46 -2.78 -2.08 -8.15
N ASN A 47 -1.99 -3.16 -8.18
CA ASN A 47 -1.95 -4.21 -7.16
C ASN A 47 -0.50 -4.44 -6.71
N LYS A 48 0.19 -3.40 -6.24
CA LYS A 48 1.49 -3.60 -5.59
C LYS A 48 1.22 -4.10 -4.18
N GLU A 49 1.33 -5.42 -3.99
CA GLU A 49 1.17 -6.03 -2.67
C GLU A 49 2.51 -6.08 -1.93
N THR A 50 2.49 -5.77 -0.64
CA THR A 50 3.62 -6.00 0.27
C THR A 50 3.20 -6.94 1.40
N ASN A 51 4.16 -7.73 1.87
CA ASN A 51 3.99 -8.61 3.01
C ASN A 51 5.13 -8.40 4.01
N PHE A 52 4.96 -9.00 5.18
CA PHE A 52 5.97 -8.99 6.25
C PHE A 52 7.14 -9.94 5.98
N VAL A 53 7.04 -10.82 4.97
CA VAL A 53 8.07 -11.81 4.64
C VAL A 53 9.34 -11.11 4.21
N THR A 54 10.45 -11.42 4.88
CA THR A 54 11.76 -10.94 4.51
C THR A 54 12.30 -11.75 3.35
N VAL A 55 12.44 -11.10 2.19
CA VAL A 55 13.37 -11.57 1.16
C VAL A 55 14.74 -11.01 1.51
N ASP A 56 15.74 -11.87 1.65
CA ASP A 56 17.12 -11.48 1.95
C ASP A 56 17.60 -10.47 0.92
N THR A 57 17.53 -9.21 1.30
CA THR A 57 18.02 -8.05 0.56
C THR A 57 18.93 -7.33 1.54
N SER A 58 20.14 -7.01 1.11
CA SER A 58 21.15 -6.38 1.96
C SER A 58 20.69 -4.99 2.40
N PHE A 59 19.99 -4.92 3.54
CA PHE A 59 19.62 -3.68 4.22
C PHE A 59 20.59 -3.47 5.38
N VAL A 60 21.59 -2.64 5.13
CA VAL A 60 22.73 -2.38 6.04
C VAL A 60 22.75 -0.92 6.47
N GLY A 61 23.34 -0.63 7.63
CA GLY A 61 23.61 0.75 8.08
C GLY A 61 22.42 1.50 8.66
N LYS A 62 21.35 0.80 9.03
CA LYS A 62 20.15 1.38 9.68
C LYS A 62 19.75 0.63 10.96
N ASP A 63 20.70 -0.06 11.58
CA ASP A 63 20.41 -0.86 12.78
C ASP A 63 20.11 0.06 13.99
N ASP A 64 20.71 1.25 14.04
CA ASP A 64 20.38 2.28 15.03
C ASP A 64 18.94 2.79 14.86
N ASP A 65 18.51 3.08 13.62
CA ASP A 65 17.13 3.48 13.32
C ASP A 65 16.14 2.39 13.76
N VAL A 66 16.43 1.12 13.45
CA VAL A 66 15.61 -0.04 13.86
C VAL A 66 15.51 -0.08 15.38
N SER A 67 16.63 0.02 16.09
CA SER A 67 16.67 -0.06 17.55
C SER A 67 15.95 1.11 18.22
N ALA A 68 16.08 2.33 17.68
CA ALA A 68 15.37 3.51 18.16
C ALA A 68 13.86 3.36 18.03
N ILE A 69 13.38 2.92 16.85
CA ILE A 69 11.95 2.68 16.62
C ILE A 69 11.40 1.63 17.58
N ILE A 70 12.10 0.52 17.76
CA ILE A 70 11.67 -0.56 18.67
C ILE A 70 11.57 -0.06 20.11
N THR A 71 12.58 0.68 20.56
CA THR A 71 12.60 1.26 21.91
C THR A 71 11.41 2.19 22.12
N GLN A 72 11.12 3.05 21.14
CA GLN A 72 9.99 3.96 21.20
C GLN A 72 8.65 3.22 21.23
N LEU A 73 8.45 2.22 20.36
CA LEU A 73 7.22 1.42 20.32
C LEU A 73 6.97 0.68 21.65
N ILE A 74 8.01 0.12 22.26
CA ILE A 74 7.92 -0.61 23.54
C ILE A 74 7.66 0.36 24.71
N ALA A 75 8.35 1.50 24.74
CA ALA A 75 8.20 2.49 25.82
C ALA A 75 6.80 3.09 25.82
N THR A 76 6.29 3.52 24.66
CA THR A 76 5.02 4.24 24.58
C THR A 76 3.82 3.33 24.80
N SER A 77 3.87 2.08 24.35
CA SER A 77 2.78 1.09 24.54
C SER A 77 2.54 0.67 26.00
N ASN A 78 3.37 1.10 26.94
CA ASN A 78 3.12 0.93 28.38
C ASN A 78 2.38 2.12 29.02
N ASN A 79 2.37 3.28 28.35
CA ASN A 79 1.89 4.54 28.91
C ASN A 79 0.68 5.12 28.15
N GLU A 80 0.52 4.78 26.87
CA GLU A 80 -0.53 5.32 26.01
C GLU A 80 -1.46 4.22 25.49
N THR A 81 -2.74 4.56 25.34
CA THR A 81 -3.76 3.64 24.80
C THR A 81 -3.61 3.44 23.29
N ILE A 82 -3.14 4.45 22.55
CA ILE A 82 -2.90 4.42 21.10
C ILE A 82 -1.66 5.27 20.80
N PHE A 83 -0.69 4.70 20.11
CA PHE A 83 0.51 5.40 19.62
C PHE A 83 0.68 5.19 18.12
N VAL A 84 0.95 6.26 17.38
CA VAL A 84 1.11 6.24 15.91
C VAL A 84 2.48 6.79 15.54
N LEU A 85 3.26 6.00 14.79
CA LEU A 85 4.59 6.36 14.31
C LEU A 85 4.64 6.36 12.77
N PRO A 86 4.58 7.54 12.12
CA PRO A 86 4.66 7.62 10.66
C PRO A 86 6.11 7.45 10.16
N ILE A 87 6.30 6.59 9.15
CA ILE A 87 7.57 6.46 8.43
C ILE A 87 7.41 7.08 7.03
N VAL A 88 7.97 8.27 6.84
CA VAL A 88 7.85 9.05 5.59
C VAL A 88 9.19 9.19 4.88
N GLY A 89 9.15 9.44 3.58
CA GLY A 89 10.36 9.63 2.76
C GLY A 89 10.15 9.26 1.30
N MET A 90 11.16 9.55 0.48
CA MET A 90 11.12 9.31 -0.96
C MET A 90 10.90 7.83 -1.32
N GLY A 91 10.36 7.57 -2.50
CA GLY A 91 10.28 6.21 -3.06
C GLY A 91 11.66 5.56 -3.13
N GLY A 92 11.74 4.25 -2.89
CA GLY A 92 12.99 3.49 -2.98
C GLY A 92 13.97 3.62 -1.80
N ILE A 93 13.71 4.49 -0.82
CA ILE A 93 14.63 4.72 0.32
C ILE A 93 14.66 3.58 1.37
N GLY A 94 13.82 2.55 1.19
CA GLY A 94 13.76 1.38 2.07
C GLY A 94 12.82 1.49 3.27
N LYS A 95 11.78 2.34 3.23
CA LYS A 95 10.79 2.50 4.32
C LYS A 95 10.13 1.18 4.71
N THR A 96 9.56 0.49 3.72
CA THR A 96 8.93 -0.82 3.92
C THR A 96 9.93 -1.84 4.48
N THR A 97 11.19 -1.81 4.01
CA THR A 97 12.24 -2.69 4.53
C THR A 97 12.57 -2.41 5.99
N LEU A 98 12.65 -1.14 6.38
CA LEU A 98 12.83 -0.71 7.77
C LEU A 98 11.67 -1.20 8.65
N ALA A 99 10.43 -0.98 8.21
CA ALA A 99 9.23 -1.43 8.93
C ALA A 99 9.19 -2.96 9.07
N ARG A 100 9.56 -3.73 8.03
CA ARG A 100 9.66 -5.20 8.13
C ARG A 100 10.71 -5.64 9.15
N LYS A 101 11.89 -5.01 9.18
CA LYS A 101 12.93 -5.32 10.18
C LYS A 101 12.40 -5.10 11.60
N VAL A 102 11.71 -3.99 11.84
CA VAL A 102 11.08 -3.71 13.15
C VAL A 102 10.00 -4.76 13.47
N PHE A 103 9.08 -5.02 12.55
CA PHE A 103 7.95 -5.94 12.75
C PHE A 103 8.39 -7.38 13.10
N ASN A 104 9.48 -7.84 12.49
CA ASN A 104 10.05 -9.17 12.70
C ASN A 104 11.10 -9.21 13.82
N ASP A 105 11.38 -8.11 14.51
CA ASP A 105 12.37 -8.11 15.60
C ASP A 105 11.83 -8.93 16.80
N PRO A 106 12.64 -9.82 17.40
CA PRO A 106 12.21 -10.63 18.54
C PRO A 106 11.70 -9.83 19.75
N ARG A 107 12.19 -8.60 19.95
CA ARG A 107 11.72 -7.71 21.03
C ARG A 107 10.28 -7.27 20.77
N ILE A 108 9.93 -6.99 19.52
CA ILE A 108 8.57 -6.64 19.10
C ILE A 108 7.65 -7.85 19.20
N GLU A 109 8.10 -9.02 18.73
CA GLU A 109 7.36 -10.28 18.88
C GLU A 109 7.03 -10.62 20.33
N LYS A 110 8.00 -10.43 21.24
CA LYS A 110 7.80 -10.68 22.67
C LYS A 110 6.86 -9.68 23.33
N HIS A 111 6.83 -8.44 22.86
CA HIS A 111 6.12 -7.35 23.50
C HIS A 111 4.66 -7.22 23.07
N PHE A 112 4.35 -7.51 21.81
CA PHE A 112 3.01 -7.38 21.25
C PHE A 112 2.37 -8.77 21.04
N GLU A 113 1.26 -9.02 21.73
CA GLU A 113 0.48 -10.26 21.66
C GLU A 113 -0.13 -10.50 20.27
N SER A 114 -0.37 -9.43 19.51
CA SER A 114 -0.88 -9.50 18.15
C SER A 114 -0.14 -8.52 17.26
N ARG A 115 0.34 -9.01 16.12
CA ARG A 115 1.06 -8.21 15.12
C ARG A 115 0.36 -8.37 13.78
N ILE A 116 0.00 -7.26 13.17
CA ILE A 116 -0.86 -7.21 11.98
C ILE A 116 -0.13 -6.37 10.93
N TRP A 117 0.01 -6.92 9.72
CA TRP A 117 0.61 -6.21 8.59
C TRP A 117 -0.40 -6.12 7.46
N VAL A 118 -0.73 -4.90 7.04
CA VAL A 118 -1.65 -4.66 5.93
C VAL A 118 -1.03 -3.69 4.94
N CYS A 119 -0.93 -4.12 3.68
CA CYS A 119 -0.60 -3.23 2.57
C CYS A 119 -1.85 -2.45 2.17
N VAL A 120 -1.77 -1.13 2.22
CA VAL A 120 -2.85 -0.22 1.84
C VAL A 120 -2.70 0.10 0.36
N SER A 121 -3.61 -0.40 -0.47
CA SER A 121 -3.60 -0.10 -1.90
C SER A 121 -4.11 1.32 -2.19
N GLU A 122 -3.80 1.85 -3.38
CA GLU A 122 -4.24 3.20 -3.80
C GLU A 122 -5.76 3.37 -3.86
N ASP A 123 -6.52 2.28 -4.05
CA ASP A 123 -7.98 2.23 -4.02
C ASP A 123 -8.48 2.00 -2.59
N PHE A 124 -8.08 2.88 -1.68
CA PHE A 124 -8.38 2.74 -0.26
C PHE A 124 -9.87 2.56 0.01
N ASN A 125 -10.22 1.46 0.68
CA ASN A 125 -11.57 1.18 1.13
C ASN A 125 -11.53 0.66 2.57
N VAL A 126 -12.14 1.41 3.50
CA VAL A 126 -12.14 1.09 4.94
C VAL A 126 -12.73 -0.29 5.24
N ASN A 127 -13.78 -0.70 4.52
CA ASN A 127 -14.41 -2.01 4.73
C ASN A 127 -13.52 -3.17 4.24
N ARG A 128 -12.74 -2.93 3.18
CA ARG A 128 -11.70 -3.86 2.71
C ARG A 128 -10.55 -3.92 3.70
N LEU A 129 -10.11 -2.79 4.24
CA LEU A 129 -9.06 -2.72 5.25
C LEU A 129 -9.41 -3.57 6.48
N PHE A 130 -10.62 -3.44 7.02
CA PHE A 130 -11.06 -4.27 8.15
C PHE A 130 -11.07 -5.77 7.80
N GLY A 131 -11.41 -6.13 6.56
CA GLY A 131 -11.30 -7.51 6.08
C GLY A 131 -9.85 -8.01 6.11
N LEU A 132 -8.92 -7.24 5.55
CA LEU A 132 -7.49 -7.59 5.53
C LEU A 132 -6.89 -7.71 6.94
N ILE A 133 -7.29 -6.84 7.88
CA ILE A 133 -6.86 -6.93 9.28
C ILE A 133 -7.39 -8.23 9.91
N LEU A 134 -8.67 -8.57 9.69
CA LEU A 134 -9.27 -9.81 10.19
C LEU A 134 -8.57 -11.06 9.61
N GLU A 135 -8.28 -11.05 8.31
CA GLU A 135 -7.53 -12.11 7.63
C GLU A 135 -6.13 -12.29 8.26
N SER A 136 -5.42 -11.19 8.52
CA SER A 136 -4.11 -11.22 9.19
C SER A 136 -4.16 -11.76 10.63
N LEU A 137 -5.30 -11.68 11.32
CA LEU A 137 -5.50 -12.19 12.68
C LEU A 137 -5.94 -13.67 12.72
N GLN A 138 -6.14 -14.30 11.55
CA GLN A 138 -6.48 -15.71 11.34
C GLN A 138 -7.82 -16.20 11.91
N LEU A 139 -8.89 -15.92 11.17
CA LEU A 139 -10.02 -16.83 10.97
C LEU A 139 -10.21 -17.03 9.47
N LYS A 140 -9.76 -18.18 8.93
CA LYS A 140 -10.21 -18.59 7.59
C LYS A 140 -11.73 -18.82 7.67
N GLY A 141 -12.50 -18.12 6.84
CA GLY A 141 -13.89 -18.48 6.56
C GLY A 141 -14.98 -17.68 7.27
N LEU A 142 -14.73 -16.44 7.69
CA LEU A 142 -15.81 -15.54 8.10
C LEU A 142 -16.11 -14.56 6.98
N ASP A 143 -17.01 -15.00 6.09
CA ASP A 143 -17.69 -14.17 5.10
C ASP A 143 -18.66 -13.22 5.85
N VAL A 144 -18.08 -12.22 6.49
CA VAL A 144 -18.80 -11.24 7.29
C VAL A 144 -18.98 -10.01 6.42
N GLU A 145 -20.17 -9.92 5.82
CA GLU A 145 -20.45 -8.91 4.81
C GLU A 145 -20.56 -7.49 5.39
N SER A 146 -21.11 -7.34 6.60
CA SER A 146 -21.36 -6.01 7.16
C SER A 146 -20.16 -5.42 7.92
N ARG A 147 -20.00 -4.10 7.80
CA ARG A 147 -18.97 -3.32 8.49
C ARG A 147 -19.07 -3.46 10.01
N GLU A 148 -20.28 -3.43 10.54
CA GLU A 148 -20.56 -3.49 11.97
C GLU A 148 -20.09 -4.82 12.56
N ALA A 149 -20.30 -5.91 11.83
CA ALA A 149 -19.88 -7.23 12.25
C ALA A 149 -18.35 -7.37 12.20
N LYS A 150 -17.68 -6.83 11.18
CA LYS A 150 -16.20 -6.75 11.13
C LYS A 150 -15.64 -5.99 12.33
N VAL A 151 -16.18 -4.82 12.65
CA VAL A 151 -15.76 -4.01 13.79
C VAL A 151 -15.99 -4.75 15.11
N LYS A 152 -17.13 -5.41 15.27
CA LYS A 152 -17.42 -6.20 16.49
C LYS A 152 -16.42 -7.34 16.67
N GLN A 153 -16.07 -8.05 15.60
CA GLN A 153 -15.09 -9.13 15.64
C GLN A 153 -13.68 -8.61 15.94
N LEU A 154 -13.24 -7.53 15.29
CA LEU A 154 -11.95 -6.90 15.60
C LEU A 154 -11.87 -6.50 17.07
N LYS A 155 -12.94 -5.89 17.61
CA LYS A 155 -13.03 -5.59 19.03
C LYS A 155 -12.86 -6.84 19.88
N GLN A 156 -13.58 -7.92 19.58
CA GLN A 156 -13.47 -9.17 20.35
C GLN A 156 -12.06 -9.78 20.30
N LEU A 157 -11.42 -9.78 19.13
CA LEU A 157 -10.10 -10.39 18.93
C LEU A 157 -8.96 -9.61 19.59
N LEU A 158 -9.08 -8.27 19.63
CA LEU A 158 -8.05 -7.36 20.11
C LEU A 158 -8.31 -6.84 21.54
N ASN A 159 -9.49 -7.09 22.11
CA ASN A 159 -9.84 -6.58 23.42
C ASN A 159 -8.84 -7.06 24.49
N GLY A 160 -8.30 -6.11 25.25
CA GLY A 160 -7.35 -6.38 26.34
C GLY A 160 -5.95 -6.79 25.90
N LYS A 161 -5.65 -6.82 24.59
CA LYS A 161 -4.34 -7.20 24.07
C LYS A 161 -3.50 -5.99 23.71
N LYS A 162 -2.18 -6.09 23.89
CA LYS A 162 -1.24 -5.19 23.22
C LYS A 162 -1.03 -5.65 21.79
N TYR A 163 -1.34 -4.79 20.82
CA TYR A 163 -1.17 -5.11 19.40
C TYR A 163 -0.38 -4.05 18.63
N LEU A 164 0.36 -4.51 17.62
CA LEU A 164 1.05 -3.67 16.64
C LEU A 164 0.34 -3.82 15.29
N LEU A 165 -0.10 -2.70 14.72
CA LEU A 165 -0.68 -2.63 13.38
C LEU A 165 0.26 -1.83 12.46
N VAL A 166 0.75 -2.47 11.41
CA VAL A 166 1.50 -1.80 10.34
C VAL A 166 0.59 -1.62 9.13
N LEU A 167 0.38 -0.36 8.76
CA LEU A 167 -0.26 0.05 7.52
C LEU A 167 0.83 0.48 6.54
N ASP A 168 1.19 -0.40 5.61
CA ASP A 168 2.25 -0.15 4.63
C ASP A 168 1.70 0.46 3.34
N ASP A 169 2.52 1.24 2.65
CA ASP A 169 2.20 1.92 1.39
C ASP A 169 0.92 2.77 1.42
N VAL A 170 0.68 3.49 2.54
CA VAL A 170 -0.50 4.35 2.69
C VAL A 170 -0.43 5.54 1.71
N TRP A 171 -1.31 5.51 0.70
CA TRP A 171 -1.49 6.61 -0.24
C TRP A 171 -2.60 7.55 0.21
N ASN A 172 -2.33 8.84 0.16
CA ASN A 172 -3.30 9.86 0.55
C ASN A 172 -3.77 10.61 -0.71
N LYS A 173 -4.94 10.24 -1.26
CA LYS A 173 -5.63 11.05 -2.28
C LYS A 173 -6.61 12.04 -1.64
N GLU A 174 -7.18 11.67 -0.49
CA GLU A 174 -8.07 12.49 0.33
C GLU A 174 -7.85 12.19 1.82
N SER A 175 -7.76 13.22 2.67
CA SER A 175 -7.47 13.08 4.12
C SER A 175 -8.66 12.63 4.97
N THR A 176 -9.87 12.68 4.41
CA THR A 176 -11.14 12.40 5.10
C THR A 176 -11.28 10.99 5.68
N PRO A 177 -10.70 9.90 5.13
CA PRO A 177 -10.92 8.55 5.66
C PRO A 177 -10.18 8.26 6.98
N TRP A 178 -9.29 9.16 7.40
CA TRP A 178 -8.43 9.02 8.58
C TRP A 178 -8.76 10.03 9.71
N ASN A 179 -9.70 10.95 9.46
CA ASN A 179 -10.20 11.93 10.43
C ASN A 179 -11.34 11.39 11.29
#